data_AF-A0A8H5B4F3-F1
#
_entry.id   AF-A0A8H5B4F3-F1
#
_cell.length_a   1.000
_cell.length_b   1.000
_cell.length_c   1.000
_cell.angle_alpha   90.00
_cell.angle_beta   90.00
_cell.angle_gamma   90.00
#
_symmetry.space_group_name_H-M   'P 1'
#
loop_
_entity.id
_entity.type
_entity.pdbx_description
1 polymer ?
#
loop_
_entity_poly.entity_id
_entity_poly.type
_entity_poly.pdbx_seq_one_letter_code
_entity_poly.pdbx_strand_id
1 'polypeptide(L)'
;MYYFFSFVAFLSLLVMLTYRYRALIAPHLPERVKSLFPALRNYQPLSTFSDQVGLGLTSDDFDIEANIREGDSRSGLDEQGTQEVLEIMRRERVK
;
A
#
# COMPACT_ATOMS: atom_id res chain seq x y z
N MET A 1 -39.30 -12.54 12.45
CA MET A 1 -38.88 -11.48 11.50
C MET A 1 -37.69 -10.66 12.01
N TYR A 2 -37.68 -10.16 13.26
CA TYR A 2 -36.54 -9.38 13.79
C TYR A 2 -35.18 -10.10 13.73
N TYR A 3 -35.14 -11.41 14.01
CA TYR A 3 -33.91 -12.21 13.90
C TYR A 3 -33.27 -12.17 12.51
N PHE A 4 -34.08 -12.15 11.45
CA PHE A 4 -33.58 -12.07 10.08
C PHE A 4 -32.98 -10.68 9.81
N PHE A 5 -33.66 -9.62 10.24
CA PHE A 5 -33.13 -8.26 10.11
C PHE A 5 -31.85 -8.05 10.93
N SER A 6 -31.76 -8.60 12.14
CA SER A 6 -30.55 -8.58 12.96
C SER A 6 -29.40 -9.34 12.30
N PHE A 7 -29.68 -10.50 11.68
CA PHE A 7 -28.68 -11.28 10.96
C PHE A 7 -28.15 -10.54 9.73
N VAL A 8 -29.04 -9.94 8.92
CA VAL A 8 -28.66 -9.14 7.75
C VAL A 8 -27.87 -7.89 8.17
N ALA A 9 -28.30 -7.20 9.23
CA ALA A 9 -27.58 -6.03 9.75
C ALA A 9 -26.18 -6.41 10.24
N PHE A 10 -26.04 -7.55 10.92
CA PHE A 10 -24.75 -8.08 11.36
C PHE A 10 -23.83 -8.42 10.17
N LEU A 11 -24.36 -9.10 9.15
CA LEU A 11 -23.59 -9.44 7.95
C LEU A 11 -23.14 -8.19 7.20
N SER A 12 -24.03 -7.21 7.03
CA SER A 12 -23.71 -5.92 6.40
C SER A 12 -22.63 -5.16 7.17
N LEU A 13 -22.69 -5.19 8.51
CA LEU A 13 -21.66 -4.58 9.35
C LEU A 13 -20.31 -5.28 9.19
N LEU A 14 -20.30 -6.61 9.11
CA LEU A 14 -19.09 -7.40 8.88
C LEU A 14 -18.46 -7.09 7.50
N VAL A 15 -19.28 -6.98 6.46
CA VAL A 15 -18.84 -6.56 5.12
C VAL A 15 -18.27 -5.13 5.16
N MET A 16 -18.93 -4.20 5.85
CA MET A 16 -18.43 -2.83 6.01
C MET A 16 -17.06 -2.79 6.69
N LEU A 17 -16.90 -3.52 7.80
CA LEU A 17 -15.64 -3.58 8.55
C LEU A 17 -14.52 -4.21 7.73
N THR A 18 -14.78 -5.35 7.09
CA THR A 18 -13.78 -6.03 6.25
C THR A 18 -13.35 -5.15 5.08
N TYR A 19 -14.27 -4.39 4.47
CA TYR A 19 -13.93 -3.41 3.45
C TYR A 19 -13.10 -2.24 4.01
N ARG A 20 -13.49 -1.68 5.16
CA ARG A 20 -12.81 -0.54 5.79
C ARG A 20 -11.40 -0.86 6.25
N TYR A 21 -11.19 -2.07 6.77
CA TYR A 21 -9.91 -2.56 7.29
C TYR A 21 -9.20 -3.49 6.32
N ARG A 22 -9.63 -3.53 5.05
CA ARG A 22 -9.05 -4.41 4.02
C ARG A 22 -7.53 -4.27 3.91
N ALA A 23 -7.01 -3.05 4.09
CA ALA A 23 -5.57 -2.75 4.01
C ALA A 23 -4.75 -3.41 5.13
N LEU A 24 -5.30 -3.51 6.35
CA LEU A 24 -4.64 -4.17 7.47
C LEU A 24 -4.79 -5.71 7.40
N ILE A 25 -5.90 -6.17 6.84
CA ILE A 25 -6.26 -7.59 6.78
C ILE A 25 -5.53 -8.28 5.62
N ALA A 26 -5.47 -7.64 4.44
CA ALA A 26 -4.87 -8.19 3.22
C ALA A 26 -3.45 -8.79 3.38
N PRO A 27 -2.48 -8.16 4.08
CA PRO A 27 -1.14 -8.74 4.24
C PRO A 27 -1.12 -10.00 5.12
N HIS A 28 -2.05 -10.13 6.07
CA HIS A 28 -2.15 -11.29 6.97
C HIS A 28 -2.92 -12.47 6.35
N LEU A 29 -3.52 -12.29 5.16
CA LEU A 29 -4.26 -13.36 4.50
C LEU A 29 -3.31 -14.40 3.90
N PRO A 30 -3.57 -15.71 4.08
CA PRO A 30 -2.86 -16.76 3.38
C PRO A 30 -2.98 -16.60 1.85
N GLU A 31 -1.90 -16.91 1.12
CA GLU A 31 -1.87 -16.82 -0.35
C GLU A 31 -2.97 -17.65 -1.04
N ARG A 32 -3.41 -18.75 -0.43
CA ARG A 32 -4.54 -19.57 -0.91
C ARG A 32 -5.87 -18.82 -0.93
N VAL A 33 -6.08 -17.91 0.00
CA VAL A 33 -7.29 -17.09 0.05
C VAL A 33 -7.18 -15.95 -0.97
N LYS A 34 -5.99 -15.35 -1.10
CA LYS A 34 -5.74 -14.32 -2.13
C LYS A 34 -5.95 -14.86 -3.54
N SER A 35 -5.60 -16.12 -3.83
CA SER A 35 -5.81 -16.73 -5.14
C SER A 35 -7.29 -17.00 -5.46
N LEU A 36 -8.13 -17.19 -4.44
CA LEU A 36 -9.57 -17.39 -4.61
C LEU A 36 -10.35 -16.07 -4.79
N PHE A 37 -9.76 -14.95 -4.37
CA PHE A 37 -10.37 -13.63 -4.44
C PHE A 37 -9.45 -12.62 -5.16
N PRO A 38 -9.42 -12.64 -6.51
CA PRO A 38 -8.55 -11.79 -7.31
C PRO A 38 -8.72 -10.28 -7.05
N ALA A 39 -9.92 -9.86 -6.65
CA ALA A 39 -10.21 -8.47 -6.30
C ALA A 39 -9.39 -7.95 -5.10
N LEU A 40 -8.91 -8.85 -4.22
CA LEU A 40 -8.05 -8.50 -3.09
C LEU A 40 -6.59 -8.24 -3.50
N ARG A 41 -6.16 -8.66 -4.71
CA ARG A 41 -4.82 -8.35 -5.24
C ARG A 41 -4.69 -6.93 -5.77
N ASN A 42 -5.79 -6.28 -6.12
CA ASN A 42 -5.76 -5.00 -6.85
C ASN A 42 -5.61 -3.77 -5.93
N TYR A 43 -5.54 -3.97 -4.61
CA TYR A 43 -5.36 -2.87 -3.67
C TYR A 43 -3.93 -2.86 -3.13
N GLN A 44 -3.04 -2.15 -3.85
CA GLN A 44 -1.77 -1.68 -3.34
C GLN A 44 -2.00 -0.23 -2.89
N PRO A 45 -1.81 0.16 -1.62
CA PRO A 45 -1.77 1.57 -1.27
C PRO A 45 -0.67 2.23 -2.11
N LEU A 46 -1.01 3.28 -2.85
CA LEU A 46 0.00 4.10 -3.54
C LEU A 46 0.84 4.78 -2.45
N SER A 47 2.09 4.36 -2.35
CA SER A 47 3.09 5.10 -1.60
C SER A 47 3.33 6.43 -2.32
N THR A 48 3.47 7.48 -1.52
CA THR A 48 3.83 8.80 -2.04
C THR A 48 5.31 9.04 -1.78
N PHE A 49 5.89 10.01 -2.51
CA PHE A 49 7.26 10.45 -2.26
C PHE A 49 7.53 10.81 -0.79
N SER A 50 6.51 11.29 -0.07
CA SER A 50 6.58 11.59 1.37
C SER A 50 7.10 10.43 2.22
N ASP A 51 6.73 9.19 1.87
CA ASP A 51 7.16 7.99 2.60
C ASP A 51 8.61 7.59 2.28
N GLN A 52 9.16 8.09 1.15
CA GLN A 52 10.49 7.76 0.63
C GLN A 52 11.58 8.76 1.02
N VAL A 53 11.22 10.01 1.35
CA VAL A 53 12.14 11.04 1.84
C VAL A 53 12.95 10.51 3.04
N GLY A 54 12.27 9.85 3.98
CA GLY A 54 12.91 9.31 5.19
C GLY A 54 13.88 8.16 4.94
N LEU A 55 13.89 7.58 3.73
CA LEU A 55 14.74 6.45 3.35
C LEU A 55 16.01 6.87 2.61
N GLY A 56 16.19 8.18 2.35
CA GLY A 56 17.35 8.69 1.62
C GLY A 56 17.38 8.26 0.16
N LEU A 57 16.21 8.05 -0.46
CA LEU A 57 16.08 7.72 -1.89
C LEU A 57 16.24 8.95 -2.79
N THR A 58 17.18 9.83 -2.50
CA THR A 58 17.36 11.11 -3.20
C THR A 58 18.75 11.19 -3.80
N SER A 59 18.88 11.63 -5.04
CA SER A 59 20.16 11.77 -5.71
C SER A 59 20.35 13.19 -6.26
N ASP A 60 21.56 13.49 -6.74
CA ASP A 60 21.86 14.80 -7.34
C ASP A 60 20.96 15.12 -8.55
N ASP A 61 20.58 14.09 -9.32
CA ASP A 61 19.69 14.23 -10.49
C ASP A 61 18.20 14.09 -10.14
N PHE A 62 17.88 13.65 -8.92
CA PHE A 62 16.50 13.37 -8.49
C PHE A 62 16.29 13.75 -7.02
N ASP A 63 15.90 15.02 -6.80
CA ASP A 63 15.58 15.56 -5.49
C ASP A 63 14.11 15.34 -5.12
N ILE A 64 13.87 14.40 -4.20
CA ILE A 64 12.52 14.07 -3.74
C ILE A 64 11.89 15.22 -2.94
N GLU A 65 12.67 15.95 -2.13
CA GLU A 65 12.15 17.04 -1.31
C GLU A 65 11.70 18.23 -2.17
N ALA A 66 12.46 18.54 -3.23
CA ALA A 66 12.08 19.53 -4.22
C ALA A 66 10.81 19.11 -4.97
N ASN A 67 10.74 17.86 -5.45
CA ASN A 67 9.58 17.33 -6.16
C ASN A 67 8.29 17.39 -5.30
N ILE A 68 8.37 17.06 -4.02
CA ILE A 68 7.22 17.19 -3.09
C ILE A 68 6.81 18.66 -2.93
N ARG A 69 7.79 19.55 -2.76
CA ARG A 69 7.53 20.99 -2.59
C ARG A 69 6.88 21.61 -3.83
N GLU A 70 7.25 21.14 -5.01
CA GLU A 70 6.70 21.57 -6.30
C GLU A 70 5.36 20.88 -6.64
N GLY A 71 4.89 19.98 -5.78
CA GLY A 71 3.59 19.33 -5.94
C GLY A 71 3.58 18.27 -7.04
N ASP A 72 4.67 17.51 -7.17
CA ASP A 72 4.74 16.39 -8.10
C ASP A 72 3.58 15.40 -7.85
N SER A 73 2.85 15.11 -8.92
CA SER A 73 1.66 14.25 -8.91
C SER A 73 1.96 12.78 -9.20
N ARG A 74 3.22 12.44 -9.50
CA ARG A 74 3.63 11.06 -9.75
C ARG A 74 3.47 10.23 -8.48
N SER A 75 3.01 9.00 -8.68
CA SER A 75 2.95 7.98 -7.63
C SER A 75 4.38 7.55 -7.30
N GLY A 76 4.73 7.48 -6.01
CA GLY A 76 6.04 7.01 -5.58
C GLY A 76 6.21 5.50 -5.83
N LEU A 77 7.42 4.98 -5.59
CA LEU A 77 7.71 3.55 -5.57
C LEU A 77 6.95 2.82 -4.45
N ASP A 78 6.31 1.69 -4.75
CA ASP A 78 5.71 0.83 -3.72
C ASP A 78 6.77 0.23 -2.77
N GLU A 79 6.33 -0.49 -1.74
CA GLU A 79 7.25 -1.04 -0.73
C GLU A 79 8.28 -1.99 -1.36
N GLN A 80 7.86 -2.80 -2.33
CA GLN A 80 8.76 -3.73 -3.03
C GLN A 80 9.77 -2.97 -3.89
N GLY A 81 9.33 -2.01 -4.71
CA GLY A 81 10.20 -1.18 -5.53
C GLY A 81 11.18 -0.34 -4.70
N THR A 82 10.73 0.16 -3.55
CA THR A 82 11.58 0.86 -2.57
C THR A 82 12.71 -0.04 -2.07
N GLN A 83 12.41 -1.28 -1.68
CA GLN A 83 13.42 -2.23 -1.23
C GLN A 83 14.41 -2.62 -2.33
N GLU A 84 13.93 -2.83 -3.55
CA GLU A 84 14.76 -3.16 -4.70
C GLU A 84 15.74 -2.04 -5.03
N VAL A 85 15.27 -0.79 -5.06
CA VAL A 85 16.13 0.38 -5.30
C VAL A 85 17.16 0.52 -4.17
N LEU A 86 16.78 0.36 -2.91
CA LEU A 86 17.73 0.37 -1.78
C LEU A 86 18.79 -0.75 -1.87
N GLU A 87 18.43 -1.92 -2.39
CA GLU A 87 19.39 -3.00 -2.63
C GLU A 87 20.38 -2.64 -3.74
N ILE A 88 19.89 -2.07 -4.85
CA ILE A 88 20.74 -1.57 -5.94
C ILE A 88 21.68 -0.48 -5.41
N MET A 89 21.17 0.51 -4.68
CA MET A 89 21.98 1.60 -4.12
C MET A 89 23.08 1.08 -3.19
N ARG A 90 22.77 0.09 -2.35
CA ARG A 90 23.78 -0.57 -1.49
C ARG A 90 24.83 -1.32 -2.31
N ARG A 91 24.42 -2.00 -3.39
CA ARG A 91 25.34 -2.73 -4.29
C ARG A 91 26.26 -1.79 -5.04
N GLU A 92 25.71 -0.72 -5.61
CA GLU A 92 26.45 0.27 -6.39
C GLU A 92 27.15 1.34 -5.51
N ARG A 93 26.91 1.32 -4.19
CA ARG A 93 27.44 2.28 -3.20
C ARG A 93 27.08 3.73 -3.51
N VAL A 94 25.86 3.95 -3.98
CA VAL A 94 25.29 5.27 -4.23
C VAL A 94 24.27 5.62 -3.15
N LYS A 95 24.07 6.91 -2.92
CA LYS A 95 23.08 7.46 -2.01
C LYS A 95 22.06 8.26 -2.79
#